data_AF-A0A2D6YUS1-F1
#
_entry.id   AF-A0A2D6YUS1-F1
#
_cell.length_a   1.000
_cell.length_b   1.000
_cell.length_c   1.000
_cell.angle_alpha   90.00
_cell.angle_beta   90.00
_cell.angle_gamma   90.00
#
_symmetry.space_group_name_H-M   'P 1'
#
loop_
_entity.id
_entity.type
_entity.pdbx_description
1 polymer ?
#
loop_
_entity_poly.entity_id
_entity_poly.type
_entity_poly.pdbx_seq_one_letter_code
_entity_poly.pdbx_strand_id
1 'polypeptide(L)'
;MPEVPLTSPNRPDRRARTAALAIAFGFLPIANLAGGQDIVEHGAASWYASVPEGRGVPCDNTGAPVVPNVTADFEGHASTADWCSSIFWERYPGNPYGNPMFPLPLALQASPDGLLLGRPPEATNTAFAFATPFGYDNAPMRITTGGLTGGDFAVAAVGDWTVTPRWSGGGRTLEATFGHGMPFVYAKSDGGRPVIDPRTSLGFELIEISGREACFRIAGDVYAAYASPGRTWQYTNGVLITDLLVPNDTFAVACLPDATAETRTMFLAAADARVIDARAAWSYDAETAAVLATFEFILEPGTKATPIV
;
A
#
# COMPACT_ATOMS: atom_id res chain seq x y z
N MET A 1 -80.71 48.54 3.11
CA MET A 1 -81.72 49.53 2.65
C MET A 1 -81.04 50.88 2.55
N PRO A 2 -81.38 51.66 1.51
CA PRO A 2 -80.56 52.73 0.93
C PRO A 2 -80.82 54.06 1.69
N GLU A 3 -80.07 55.15 1.55
CA GLU A 3 -79.97 55.99 0.36
C GLU A 3 -78.83 57.02 0.47
N VAL A 4 -78.28 57.28 -0.71
CA VAL A 4 -77.41 58.38 -1.12
C VAL A 4 -78.18 59.71 -1.09
N PRO A 5 -77.48 60.86 -0.95
CA PRO A 5 -77.77 61.94 -1.90
C PRO A 5 -76.56 62.46 -2.69
N LEU A 6 -76.86 62.62 -3.98
CA LEU A 6 -76.27 63.40 -5.06
C LEU A 6 -76.18 64.91 -4.67
N THR A 7 -75.38 65.82 -5.23
CA THR A 7 -74.48 65.88 -6.39
C THR A 7 -73.76 67.25 -6.42
N SER A 8 -72.58 67.27 -7.08
CA SER A 8 -72.08 68.30 -8.03
C SER A 8 -71.51 69.67 -7.56
N PRO A 9 -70.67 70.36 -8.38
CA PRO A 9 -69.43 69.86 -9.00
C PRO A 9 -68.26 70.90 -9.10
N ASN A 10 -67.04 70.35 -9.22
CA ASN A 10 -65.82 70.78 -9.94
C ASN A 10 -65.30 72.25 -9.98
N ARG A 11 -64.06 72.39 -9.50
CA ARG A 11 -62.93 73.09 -10.19
C ARG A 11 -61.64 72.26 -10.04
N PRO A 12 -60.83 72.04 -11.09
CA PRO A 12 -59.61 71.24 -11.00
C PRO A 12 -58.37 72.10 -10.79
N ASP A 13 -57.61 71.84 -9.72
CA ASP A 13 -56.25 72.36 -9.54
C ASP A 13 -55.23 71.28 -9.91
N ARG A 14 -54.37 71.64 -10.88
CA ARG A 14 -53.18 70.89 -11.29
C ARG A 14 -52.19 70.81 -10.13
N ARG A 15 -52.05 69.64 -9.50
CA ARG A 15 -50.91 69.32 -8.62
C ARG A 15 -49.85 68.53 -9.40
N ALA A 16 -48.64 69.06 -9.38
CA ALA A 16 -47.44 68.48 -9.96
C ALA A 16 -47.16 67.09 -9.38
N ARG A 17 -46.85 66.13 -10.26
CA ARG A 17 -46.41 64.79 -9.90
C ARG A 17 -44.91 64.80 -9.67
N THR A 18 -44.49 64.69 -8.41
CA THR A 18 -43.10 64.42 -8.04
C THR A 18 -42.92 62.91 -8.02
N ALA A 19 -42.08 62.39 -8.91
CA ALA A 19 -41.73 60.97 -8.99
C ALA A 19 -40.89 60.58 -7.76
N ALA A 20 -41.33 59.55 -7.03
CA ALA A 20 -40.60 58.97 -5.92
C ALA A 20 -39.47 58.08 -6.46
N LEU A 21 -38.23 58.42 -6.14
CA LEU A 21 -37.05 57.59 -6.39
C LEU A 21 -36.97 56.53 -5.28
N ALA A 22 -37.34 55.29 -5.59
CA ALA A 22 -37.14 54.16 -4.68
C ALA A 22 -35.64 53.81 -4.65
N ILE A 23 -34.97 54.09 -3.54
CA ILE A 23 -33.61 53.60 -3.27
C ILE A 23 -33.74 52.13 -2.88
N ALA A 24 -33.56 51.24 -3.85
CA ALA A 24 -33.38 49.83 -3.59
C ALA A 24 -32.00 49.64 -2.92
N PHE A 25 -32.00 49.31 -1.62
CA PHE A 25 -30.82 48.72 -0.99
C PHE A 25 -30.63 47.32 -1.60
N GLY A 26 -29.86 47.26 -2.68
CA GLY A 26 -29.34 46.00 -3.19
C GLY A 26 -28.42 45.42 -2.12
N PHE A 27 -28.83 44.31 -1.51
CA PHE A 27 -27.88 43.37 -0.94
C PHE A 27 -27.01 42.88 -2.10
N LEU A 28 -25.83 43.49 -2.27
CA LEU A 28 -24.77 42.87 -3.02
C LEU A 28 -24.46 41.54 -2.30
N PRO A 29 -24.61 40.37 -2.95
CA PRO A 29 -23.95 39.20 -2.43
C PRO A 29 -22.46 39.57 -2.37
N ILE A 30 -21.90 39.56 -1.15
CA ILE A 30 -20.45 39.50 -1.00
C ILE A 30 -20.08 38.25 -1.77
N ALA A 31 -19.54 38.42 -2.99
CA ALA A 31 -18.87 37.35 -3.66
C ALA A 31 -17.86 36.82 -2.66
N ASN A 32 -17.93 35.53 -2.33
CA ASN A 32 -16.79 34.87 -1.70
C ASN A 32 -15.60 35.22 -2.59
N LEU A 33 -14.76 36.15 -2.13
CA LEU A 33 -13.43 36.30 -2.68
C LEU A 33 -12.86 34.89 -2.61
N ALA A 34 -12.58 34.30 -3.76
CA ALA A 34 -11.81 33.06 -3.81
C ALA A 34 -10.61 33.31 -2.90
N GLY A 35 -10.58 32.62 -1.75
CA GLY A 35 -9.46 32.73 -0.82
C GLY A 35 -8.21 32.47 -1.64
N GLY A 36 -7.27 33.43 -1.64
CA GLY A 36 -5.99 33.21 -2.30
C GLY A 36 -5.42 31.88 -1.80
N GLN A 37 -4.89 31.06 -2.72
CA GLN A 37 -4.30 29.78 -2.33
C GLN A 37 -3.28 29.99 -1.23
N ASP A 38 -3.30 29.10 -0.25
CA ASP A 38 -2.40 29.19 0.90
C ASP A 38 -0.94 29.19 0.42
N ILE A 39 -0.18 30.15 0.92
CA ILE A 39 1.24 30.30 0.65
C ILE A 39 2.00 29.91 1.91
N VAL A 40 3.04 29.11 1.73
CA VAL A 40 4.02 28.80 2.77
C VAL A 40 5.22 29.70 2.58
N GLU A 41 5.49 30.55 3.57
CA GLU A 41 6.62 31.47 3.60
C GLU A 41 7.84 30.80 4.23
N HIS A 42 9.02 31.04 3.66
CA HIS A 42 10.30 30.58 4.18
C HIS A 42 11.41 31.60 3.89
N GLY A 43 11.64 32.49 4.86
CA GLY A 43 12.58 33.60 4.71
C GLY A 43 12.10 34.57 3.64
N ALA A 44 12.88 34.75 2.57
CA ALA A 44 12.52 35.60 1.43
C ALA A 44 11.86 34.82 0.27
N ALA A 45 11.66 33.51 0.44
CA ALA A 45 11.04 32.64 -0.56
C ALA A 45 9.65 32.18 -0.09
N SER A 46 8.82 31.79 -1.05
CA SER A 46 7.47 31.29 -0.78
C SER A 46 7.08 30.23 -1.80
N TRP A 47 6.20 29.30 -1.42
CA TRP A 47 5.58 28.36 -2.35
C TRP A 47 4.09 28.14 -2.02
N TYR A 48 3.32 27.67 -3.00
CA TYR A 48 1.92 27.30 -2.77
C TYR A 48 1.85 26.02 -1.93
N ALA A 49 0.95 26.01 -0.94
CA ALA A 49 0.68 24.84 -0.11
C ALA A 49 -0.02 23.71 -0.89
N SER A 50 -0.56 24.01 -2.07
CA SER A 50 -1.18 23.05 -2.97
C SER A 50 -0.87 23.36 -4.43
N VAL A 51 -1.12 22.40 -5.32
CA VAL A 51 -0.93 22.58 -6.76
C VAL A 51 -1.87 23.70 -7.25
N PRO A 52 -1.35 24.71 -7.97
CA PRO A 52 -2.19 25.79 -8.48
C PRO A 52 -3.27 25.30 -9.45
N GLU A 53 -4.42 25.98 -9.43
CA GLU A 53 -5.51 25.70 -10.35
C GLU A 53 -5.02 25.71 -11.81
N GLY A 54 -5.45 24.72 -12.60
CA GLY A 54 -5.06 24.56 -14.00
C GLY A 54 -3.66 23.97 -14.23
N ARG A 55 -2.96 23.51 -13.17
CA ARG A 55 -1.68 22.79 -13.30
C ARG A 55 -1.87 21.28 -13.18
N GLY A 56 -0.95 20.53 -13.79
CA GLY A 56 -0.98 19.07 -13.77
C GLY A 56 -0.74 18.50 -12.37
N VAL A 57 -1.43 17.41 -12.07
CA VAL A 57 -1.27 16.58 -10.87
C VAL A 57 -0.83 15.18 -11.29
N PRO A 58 -0.31 14.34 -10.38
CA PRO A 58 -0.09 12.93 -10.67
C PRO A 58 -1.35 12.31 -11.28
N CYS A 59 -1.20 11.61 -12.40
CA CYS A 59 -2.30 11.01 -13.13
C CYS A 59 -1.99 9.57 -13.55
N ASP A 60 -3.05 8.80 -13.78
CA ASP A 60 -2.97 7.47 -14.37
C ASP A 60 -2.62 7.54 -15.87
N ASN A 61 -2.54 6.39 -16.53
CA ASN A 61 -2.23 6.29 -17.96
C ASN A 61 -3.34 6.82 -18.90
N THR A 62 -4.47 7.24 -18.35
CA THR A 62 -5.58 7.89 -19.08
C THR A 62 -5.65 9.40 -18.83
N GLY A 63 -4.81 9.91 -17.92
CA GLY A 63 -4.76 11.32 -17.54
C GLY A 63 -5.71 11.69 -16.39
N ALA A 64 -6.37 10.72 -15.75
CA ALA A 64 -7.18 11.00 -14.57
C ALA A 64 -6.28 11.19 -13.33
N PRO A 65 -6.54 12.21 -12.49
CA PRO A 65 -5.77 12.42 -11.26
C PRO A 65 -5.78 11.19 -10.34
N VAL A 66 -4.63 10.89 -9.74
CA VAL A 66 -4.47 9.83 -8.74
C VAL A 66 -3.90 10.40 -7.45
N VAL A 67 -4.25 9.75 -6.33
CA VAL A 67 -3.68 10.01 -5.02
C VAL A 67 -2.95 8.75 -4.53
N PRO A 68 -2.00 8.88 -3.59
CA PRO A 68 -1.39 7.71 -3.00
C PRO A 68 -2.40 6.75 -2.40
N ASN A 69 -2.30 5.47 -2.75
CA ASN A 69 -3.08 4.39 -2.20
C ASN A 69 -2.49 3.93 -0.86
N VAL A 70 -2.81 4.68 0.19
CA VAL A 70 -2.31 4.48 1.55
C VAL A 70 -3.47 4.30 2.52
N THR A 71 -3.25 3.57 3.62
CA THR A 71 -4.24 3.43 4.67
C THR A 71 -4.41 4.74 5.44
N ALA A 72 -5.52 4.90 6.17
CA ALA A 72 -5.79 6.12 6.93
C ALA A 72 -4.79 6.36 8.08
N ASP A 73 -4.16 5.30 8.58
CA ASP A 73 -3.11 5.28 9.60
C ASP A 73 -1.69 5.33 9.02
N PHE A 74 -1.52 5.51 7.71
CA PHE A 74 -0.20 5.62 7.10
C PHE A 74 0.53 6.89 7.55
N GLU A 75 1.77 6.72 8.00
CA GLU A 75 2.69 7.80 8.34
C GLU A 75 3.83 7.91 7.33
N GLY A 76 4.33 9.13 7.13
CA GLY A 76 5.43 9.42 6.21
C GLY A 76 4.96 9.85 4.82
N HIS A 77 5.81 9.61 3.81
CA HIS A 77 5.56 10.06 2.44
C HIS A 77 5.42 8.85 1.51
N ALA A 78 4.41 8.90 0.63
CA ALA A 78 4.25 7.91 -0.41
C ALA A 78 5.46 7.90 -1.35
N SER A 79 5.96 6.71 -1.65
CA SER A 79 7.08 6.55 -2.58
C SER A 79 6.66 6.88 -4.02
N THR A 80 7.46 7.65 -4.75
CA THR A 80 7.13 8.15 -6.10
C THR A 80 8.07 7.68 -7.22
N ALA A 81 9.30 7.30 -6.91
CA ALA A 81 10.32 6.94 -7.89
C ALA A 81 11.21 5.78 -7.41
N ASP A 82 10.59 4.76 -6.83
CA ASP A 82 11.25 3.65 -6.16
C ASP A 82 10.68 2.29 -6.58
N TRP A 83 11.37 1.23 -6.17
CA TRP A 83 11.04 -0.17 -6.50
C TRP A 83 9.61 -0.58 -6.11
N CYS A 84 9.02 0.07 -5.10
CA CYS A 84 7.67 -0.19 -4.62
C CYS A 84 6.63 0.88 -5.03
N SER A 85 6.98 1.91 -5.80
CA SER A 85 6.03 3.01 -6.07
C SER A 85 4.75 2.58 -6.79
N SER A 86 4.77 1.45 -7.51
CA SER A 86 3.60 0.98 -8.26
C SER A 86 2.40 0.58 -7.39
N ILE A 87 2.60 0.27 -6.10
CA ILE A 87 1.50 -0.02 -5.16
C ILE A 87 0.98 1.24 -4.46
N PHE A 88 1.69 2.36 -4.55
CA PHE A 88 1.22 3.66 -4.09
C PHE A 88 0.40 4.38 -5.16
N TRP A 89 0.69 4.19 -6.44
CA TRP A 89 0.10 4.97 -7.52
C TRP A 89 -0.58 4.08 -8.55
N GLU A 90 -1.90 4.19 -8.64
CA GLU A 90 -2.71 3.43 -9.59
C GLU A 90 -2.48 3.92 -11.03
N ARG A 91 -1.45 3.37 -11.68
CA ARG A 91 -1.11 3.73 -13.06
C ARG A 91 -2.19 3.31 -14.06
N TYR A 92 -2.87 2.20 -13.79
CA TYR A 92 -3.86 1.61 -14.68
C TYR A 92 -5.21 1.56 -13.95
N PRO A 93 -6.27 2.21 -14.48
CA PRO A 93 -7.60 2.19 -13.86
C PRO A 93 -8.10 0.78 -13.56
N GLY A 94 -8.58 0.57 -12.35
CA GLY A 94 -9.06 -0.71 -11.83
C GLY A 94 -7.95 -1.66 -11.34
N ASN A 95 -6.69 -1.21 -11.26
CA ASN A 95 -5.57 -2.01 -10.76
C ASN A 95 -4.82 -1.32 -9.60
N PRO A 96 -5.38 -1.36 -8.38
CA PRO A 96 -4.72 -0.77 -7.21
C PRO A 96 -3.49 -1.58 -6.74
N TYR A 97 -3.29 -2.80 -7.25
CA TYR A 97 -2.28 -3.75 -6.77
C TYR A 97 -0.89 -3.58 -7.40
N GLY A 98 -0.73 -2.58 -8.27
CA GLY A 98 0.55 -2.26 -8.88
C GLY A 98 1.09 -3.33 -9.84
N ASN A 99 2.41 -3.29 -10.04
CA ASN A 99 3.18 -4.14 -10.95
C ASN A 99 4.17 -5.01 -10.14
N PRO A 100 4.81 -6.01 -10.78
CA PRO A 100 5.86 -6.79 -10.14
C PRO A 100 6.96 -5.91 -9.53
N MET A 101 7.30 -6.23 -8.29
CA MET A 101 8.36 -5.62 -7.48
C MET A 101 9.48 -6.65 -7.28
N PHE A 102 10.73 -6.19 -7.33
CA PHE A 102 11.91 -7.08 -7.24
C PHE A 102 12.84 -6.68 -6.09
N PRO A 103 12.39 -6.78 -4.82
CA PRO A 103 13.23 -6.53 -3.66
C PRO A 103 14.15 -7.73 -3.40
N LEU A 104 15.08 -7.99 -4.34
CA LEU A 104 15.95 -9.17 -4.38
C LEU A 104 16.39 -9.65 -2.98
N PRO A 105 16.33 -10.95 -2.68
CA PRO A 105 16.22 -12.08 -3.61
C PRO A 105 14.79 -12.49 -3.99
N LEU A 106 13.77 -11.71 -3.60
CA LEU A 106 12.37 -12.01 -3.90
C LEU A 106 11.85 -11.23 -5.13
N ALA A 107 10.85 -11.81 -5.77
CA ALA A 107 9.93 -11.14 -6.70
C ALA A 107 8.51 -11.24 -6.12
N LEU A 108 7.78 -10.12 -6.16
CA LEU A 108 6.52 -9.95 -5.46
C LEU A 108 5.54 -9.16 -6.31
N GLN A 109 4.24 -9.45 -6.19
CA GLN A 109 3.18 -8.61 -6.77
C GLN A 109 1.92 -8.72 -5.92
N ALA A 110 1.32 -7.59 -5.54
CA ALA A 110 0.03 -7.64 -4.87
C ALA A 110 -1.06 -8.16 -5.82
N SER A 111 -2.04 -8.87 -5.27
CA SER A 111 -3.23 -9.37 -5.97
C SER A 111 -4.50 -9.01 -5.20
N PRO A 112 -5.71 -9.18 -5.77
CA PRO A 112 -6.98 -8.90 -5.09
C PRO A 112 -7.23 -9.62 -3.76
N ASP A 113 -6.46 -10.66 -3.50
CA ASP A 113 -6.67 -11.60 -2.41
C ASP A 113 -5.36 -12.08 -1.80
N GLY A 114 -4.28 -11.29 -1.92
CA GLY A 114 -3.01 -11.58 -1.24
C GLY A 114 -1.79 -11.06 -1.96
N LEU A 115 -0.65 -11.66 -1.63
CA LEU A 115 0.64 -11.30 -2.20
C LEU A 115 1.22 -12.49 -2.97
N LEU A 116 1.44 -12.30 -4.27
CA LEU A 116 2.17 -13.24 -5.11
C LEU A 116 3.66 -13.18 -4.76
N LEU A 117 4.31 -14.33 -4.66
CA LEU A 117 5.69 -14.45 -4.18
C LEU A 117 6.46 -15.55 -4.93
N GLY A 118 7.74 -15.28 -5.18
CA GLY A 118 8.72 -16.25 -5.66
C GLY A 118 10.13 -15.67 -5.73
N ARG A 119 11.05 -16.44 -6.30
CA ARG A 119 12.34 -15.94 -6.77
C ARG A 119 12.15 -15.20 -8.11
N PRO A 120 12.93 -14.13 -8.40
CA PRO A 120 12.97 -13.54 -9.72
C PRO A 120 13.31 -14.60 -10.77
N PRO A 121 12.47 -14.78 -11.79
CA PRO A 121 12.76 -15.71 -12.87
C PRO A 121 13.93 -15.19 -13.71
N GLU A 122 14.57 -16.10 -14.44
CA GLU A 122 15.60 -15.71 -15.41
C GLU A 122 15.05 -14.68 -16.40
N ALA A 123 15.87 -13.68 -16.72
CA ALA A 123 15.52 -12.69 -17.72
C ALA A 123 15.43 -13.36 -19.09
N THR A 124 14.30 -13.17 -19.75
CA THR A 124 14.08 -13.59 -21.14
C THR A 124 14.46 -12.45 -22.08
N ASN A 125 15.08 -12.79 -23.20
CA ASN A 125 15.44 -11.82 -24.23
C ASN A 125 14.29 -11.71 -25.25
N THR A 126 13.79 -10.50 -25.45
CA THR A 126 12.86 -10.17 -26.53
C THR A 126 13.60 -9.40 -27.61
N ALA A 127 13.02 -9.24 -28.81
CA ALA A 127 13.66 -8.48 -29.89
C ALA A 127 14.03 -7.03 -29.51
N PHE A 128 13.46 -6.46 -28.43
CA PHE A 128 13.60 -5.06 -28.06
C PHE A 128 13.98 -4.82 -26.58
N ALA A 129 13.96 -5.84 -25.72
CA ALA A 129 14.18 -5.69 -24.28
C ALA A 129 14.50 -7.03 -23.58
N PHE A 130 15.12 -6.95 -22.41
CA PHE A 130 15.10 -8.03 -21.43
C PHE A 130 13.82 -7.92 -20.57
N ALA A 131 13.17 -9.05 -20.32
CA ALA A 131 11.97 -9.12 -19.49
C ALA A 131 12.12 -10.20 -18.41
N THR A 132 11.76 -9.86 -17.18
CA THR A 132 11.64 -10.79 -16.05
C THR A 132 10.15 -11.02 -15.77
N PRO A 133 9.48 -11.90 -16.55
CA PRO A 133 8.03 -12.06 -16.44
C PRO A 133 7.70 -12.64 -15.07
N PHE A 134 7.02 -11.89 -14.22
CA PHE A 134 6.55 -12.34 -12.91
C PHE A 134 5.14 -11.79 -12.70
N GLY A 135 4.26 -12.53 -12.02
CA GLY A 135 2.92 -12.07 -11.68
C GLY A 135 1.86 -13.17 -11.69
N TYR A 136 0.63 -12.79 -12.03
CA TYR A 136 -0.57 -13.62 -11.88
C TYR A 136 -0.52 -15.00 -12.55
N ASP A 137 0.21 -15.15 -13.65
CA ASP A 137 0.23 -16.41 -14.40
C ASP A 137 1.40 -17.34 -14.01
N ASN A 138 2.45 -16.80 -13.40
CA ASN A 138 3.71 -17.51 -13.22
C ASN A 138 4.41 -17.29 -11.87
N ALA A 139 3.80 -16.55 -10.94
CA ALA A 139 4.26 -16.53 -9.56
C ALA A 139 4.17 -17.95 -8.94
N PRO A 140 5.25 -18.43 -8.29
CA PRO A 140 5.29 -19.74 -7.63
C PRO A 140 4.21 -19.96 -6.59
N MET A 141 3.83 -18.92 -5.84
CA MET A 141 2.79 -19.03 -4.83
C MET A 141 2.10 -17.70 -4.58
N ARG A 142 1.00 -17.77 -3.83
CA ARG A 142 0.36 -16.62 -3.19
C ARG A 142 0.29 -16.87 -1.68
N ILE A 143 0.57 -15.83 -0.89
CA ILE A 143 0.25 -15.83 0.54
C ILE A 143 -1.04 -15.05 0.78
N THR A 144 -1.92 -15.57 1.64
CA THR A 144 -3.23 -14.97 1.91
C THR A 144 -3.76 -15.27 3.30
N THR A 145 -4.87 -14.64 3.65
CA THR A 145 -5.72 -14.94 4.81
C THR A 145 -6.94 -15.72 4.33
N GLY A 146 -7.22 -16.87 4.94
CA GLY A 146 -8.34 -17.74 4.56
C GLY A 146 -9.69 -16.99 4.56
N GLY A 147 -10.33 -16.95 3.39
CA GLY A 147 -11.61 -16.27 3.17
C GLY A 147 -11.52 -14.78 2.86
N LEU A 148 -10.31 -14.23 2.66
CA LEU A 148 -10.11 -12.91 2.11
C LEU A 148 -10.51 -12.93 0.62
N THR A 149 -11.48 -12.11 0.23
CA THR A 149 -11.95 -11.99 -1.16
C THR A 149 -12.12 -10.53 -1.53
N GLY A 150 -11.38 -10.05 -2.53
CA GLY A 150 -11.56 -8.71 -3.12
C GLY A 150 -11.54 -7.59 -2.08
N GLY A 151 -10.51 -7.59 -1.23
CA GLY A 151 -10.39 -6.62 -0.14
C GLY A 151 -9.88 -5.26 -0.59
N ASP A 152 -10.19 -4.22 0.18
CA ASP A 152 -9.53 -2.93 0.11
C ASP A 152 -8.02 -3.16 0.25
N PHE A 153 -7.25 -2.69 -0.73
CA PHE A 153 -5.80 -2.79 -0.75
C PHE A 153 -5.21 -1.40 -0.66
N ALA A 154 -4.28 -1.19 0.27
CA ALA A 154 -3.53 0.05 0.41
C ALA A 154 -2.19 -0.20 1.12
N VAL A 155 -1.24 0.73 0.99
CA VAL A 155 0.03 0.67 1.74
C VAL A 155 -0.17 1.18 3.16
N ALA A 156 0.19 0.36 4.15
CA ALA A 156 0.04 0.66 5.57
C ALA A 156 1.30 1.27 6.20
N ALA A 157 2.49 0.87 5.74
CA ALA A 157 3.74 1.42 6.24
C ALA A 157 4.84 1.39 5.18
N VAL A 158 5.83 2.29 5.35
CA VAL A 158 7.04 2.35 4.52
C VAL A 158 8.25 2.70 5.37
N GLY A 159 9.36 2.01 5.11
CA GLY A 159 10.68 2.32 5.62
C GLY A 159 11.64 2.69 4.49
N ASP A 160 12.91 2.90 4.80
CA ASP A 160 13.90 3.35 3.81
C ASP A 160 14.12 2.31 2.69
N TRP A 161 13.94 1.01 2.98
CA TRP A 161 13.94 -0.06 1.98
C TRP A 161 12.93 -1.18 2.25
N THR A 162 11.89 -0.91 3.04
CA THR A 162 10.79 -1.84 3.35
C THR A 162 9.43 -1.23 3.05
N VAL A 163 8.44 -2.06 2.73
CA VAL A 163 7.05 -1.65 2.54
C VAL A 163 6.09 -2.70 3.11
N THR A 164 4.95 -2.24 3.61
CA THR A 164 3.91 -3.09 4.19
C THR A 164 2.55 -2.76 3.54
N PRO A 165 2.17 -3.44 2.45
CA PRO A 165 0.77 -3.46 2.00
C PRO A 165 -0.17 -4.14 3.01
N ARG A 166 -1.42 -3.67 3.01
CA ARG A 166 -2.54 -4.22 3.78
C ARG A 166 -3.71 -4.53 2.85
N TRP A 167 -4.31 -5.70 3.03
CA TRP A 167 -5.58 -6.11 2.45
C TRP A 167 -6.62 -6.20 3.56
N SER A 168 -7.83 -5.70 3.33
CA SER A 168 -8.94 -5.77 4.28
C SER A 168 -10.26 -6.11 3.60
N GLY A 169 -11.01 -7.09 4.11
CA GLY A 169 -12.30 -7.44 3.50
C GLY A 169 -13.06 -8.51 4.29
N GLY A 170 -14.37 -8.32 4.46
CA GLY A 170 -15.23 -9.30 5.14
C GLY A 170 -14.79 -9.64 6.57
N GLY A 171 -14.29 -8.64 7.32
CA GLY A 171 -13.79 -8.81 8.68
C GLY A 171 -12.43 -9.51 8.79
N ARG A 172 -11.67 -9.57 7.68
CA ARG A 172 -10.34 -10.15 7.61
C ARG A 172 -9.32 -9.11 7.22
N THR A 173 -8.09 -9.28 7.69
CA THR A 173 -6.96 -8.45 7.29
C THR A 173 -5.72 -9.29 7.02
N LEU A 174 -4.94 -8.90 6.01
CA LEU A 174 -3.59 -9.38 5.77
C LEU A 174 -2.66 -8.16 5.70
N GLU A 175 -1.55 -8.20 6.42
CA GLU A 175 -0.41 -7.29 6.23
C GLU A 175 0.82 -8.12 5.86
N ALA A 176 1.68 -7.60 4.99
CA ALA A 176 2.89 -8.29 4.58
C ALA A 176 4.05 -7.31 4.41
N THR A 177 5.05 -7.37 5.28
CA THR A 177 6.26 -6.54 5.23
C THR A 177 7.38 -7.25 4.47
N PHE A 178 7.96 -6.54 3.49
CA PHE A 178 9.09 -7.00 2.69
C PHE A 178 9.95 -5.81 2.24
N GLY A 179 11.17 -6.09 1.79
CA GLY A 179 12.12 -5.04 1.43
C GLY A 179 13.36 -5.59 0.74
N HIS A 180 14.15 -4.69 0.15
CA HIS A 180 15.38 -5.09 -0.53
C HIS A 180 16.34 -5.83 0.40
N GLY A 181 16.98 -6.88 -0.11
CA GLY A 181 17.93 -7.70 0.64
C GLY A 181 17.29 -8.64 1.65
N MET A 182 15.95 -8.65 1.77
CA MET A 182 15.25 -9.54 2.70
C MET A 182 14.87 -10.84 1.99
N PRO A 183 15.35 -12.01 2.46
CA PRO A 183 14.90 -13.29 1.91
C PRO A 183 13.53 -13.72 2.47
N PHE A 184 12.93 -12.90 3.36
CA PHE A 184 11.65 -13.12 4.01
C PHE A 184 10.59 -12.11 3.58
N VAL A 185 9.34 -12.58 3.56
CA VAL A 185 8.16 -11.77 3.81
C VAL A 185 7.62 -12.11 5.19
N TYR A 186 7.45 -11.10 6.05
CA TYR A 186 6.80 -11.24 7.35
C TYR A 186 5.36 -10.78 7.24
N ALA A 187 4.40 -11.63 7.62
CA ALA A 187 2.98 -11.36 7.41
C ALA A 187 2.17 -11.55 8.69
N LYS A 188 1.04 -10.84 8.74
CA LYS A 188 0.08 -10.85 9.83
C LYS A 188 -1.33 -11.02 9.27
N SER A 189 -2.06 -11.99 9.81
CA SER A 189 -3.39 -12.42 9.39
C SER A 189 -4.37 -12.22 10.54
N ASP A 190 -5.53 -11.64 10.28
CA ASP A 190 -6.62 -11.56 11.26
C ASP A 190 -7.97 -11.91 10.63
N GLY A 191 -8.87 -12.48 11.43
CA GLY A 191 -10.19 -12.96 10.97
C GLY A 191 -10.17 -14.19 10.05
N GLY A 192 -8.99 -14.68 9.66
CA GLY A 192 -8.78 -15.89 8.88
C GLY A 192 -7.42 -16.53 9.18
N ARG A 193 -7.25 -17.80 8.77
CA ARG A 193 -5.99 -18.53 8.97
C ARG A 193 -4.96 -18.12 7.91
N PRO A 194 -3.67 -18.01 8.24
CA PRO A 194 -2.61 -17.94 7.23
C PRO A 194 -2.71 -19.10 6.23
N VAL A 195 -2.59 -18.76 4.95
CA VAL A 195 -2.62 -19.71 3.83
C VAL A 195 -1.47 -19.40 2.88
N ILE A 196 -0.73 -20.43 2.50
CA ILE A 196 0.16 -20.42 1.34
C ILE A 196 -0.51 -21.26 0.26
N ASP A 197 -0.80 -20.64 -0.88
CA ASP A 197 -1.42 -21.24 -2.05
C ASP A 197 -0.34 -21.45 -3.12
N PRO A 198 0.29 -22.64 -3.15
CA PRO A 198 1.34 -22.95 -4.11
C PRO A 198 0.77 -23.20 -5.50
N ARG A 199 1.43 -22.68 -6.53
CA ARG A 199 1.11 -23.01 -7.92
C ARG A 199 1.63 -24.40 -8.26
N THR A 200 0.80 -25.40 -8.02
CA THR A 200 1.14 -26.82 -8.24
C THR A 200 1.52 -27.14 -9.68
N SER A 201 1.00 -26.39 -10.66
CA SER A 201 1.38 -26.51 -12.08
C SER A 201 2.83 -26.15 -12.39
N LEU A 202 3.55 -25.50 -11.45
CA LEU A 202 4.99 -25.22 -11.56
C LEU A 202 5.86 -26.25 -10.82
N GLY A 203 5.34 -27.46 -10.59
CA GLY A 203 6.11 -28.56 -9.97
C GLY A 203 6.28 -28.37 -8.46
N PHE A 204 5.18 -28.16 -7.74
CA PHE A 204 5.19 -28.12 -6.28
C PHE A 204 5.59 -29.48 -5.69
N GLU A 205 6.59 -29.46 -4.81
CA GLU A 205 7.06 -30.60 -4.02
C GLU A 205 7.11 -30.18 -2.54
N LEU A 206 6.30 -30.82 -1.70
CA LEU A 206 6.42 -30.67 -0.26
C LEU A 206 7.59 -31.53 0.24
N ILE A 207 8.64 -30.91 0.76
CA ILE A 207 9.83 -31.60 1.25
C ILE A 207 9.59 -32.11 2.66
N GLU A 208 9.16 -31.23 3.57
CA GLU A 208 8.89 -31.59 4.97
C GLU A 208 7.93 -30.59 5.63
N ILE A 209 7.09 -31.07 6.55
CA ILE A 209 6.48 -30.24 7.59
C ILE A 209 7.03 -30.72 8.93
N SER A 210 7.68 -29.84 9.67
CA SER A 210 8.28 -30.13 10.97
C SER A 210 7.97 -29.01 11.96
N GLY A 211 7.06 -29.30 12.89
CA GLY A 211 6.54 -28.30 13.83
C GLY A 211 5.94 -27.10 13.09
N ARG A 212 6.47 -25.90 13.33
CA ARG A 212 6.01 -24.65 12.70
C ARG A 212 6.56 -24.39 11.30
N GLU A 213 7.46 -25.23 10.80
CA GLU A 213 8.09 -25.08 9.48
C GLU A 213 7.44 -26.00 8.45
N ALA A 214 7.16 -25.47 7.27
CA ALA A 214 6.92 -26.25 6.05
C ALA A 214 7.99 -25.87 5.02
N CYS A 215 8.83 -26.81 4.63
CA CYS A 215 9.84 -26.67 3.59
C CYS A 215 9.34 -27.32 2.29
N PHE A 216 9.48 -26.63 1.17
CA PHE A 216 8.93 -27.07 -0.11
C PHE A 216 9.71 -26.48 -1.30
N ARG A 217 9.51 -27.05 -2.48
CA ARG A 217 10.10 -26.61 -3.75
C ARG A 217 9.02 -26.27 -4.76
N ILE A 218 9.20 -25.19 -5.52
CA ILE A 218 8.34 -24.80 -6.64
C ILE A 218 9.20 -24.16 -7.72
N ALA A 219 8.97 -24.48 -8.99
CA ALA A 219 9.74 -23.97 -10.11
C ALA A 219 11.26 -24.20 -9.97
N GLY A 220 11.67 -25.25 -9.25
CA GLY A 220 13.07 -25.57 -8.99
C GLY A 220 13.68 -24.90 -7.75
N ASP A 221 13.04 -23.88 -7.19
CA ASP A 221 13.55 -23.11 -6.04
C ASP A 221 13.02 -23.63 -4.70
N VAL A 222 13.84 -23.50 -3.65
CA VAL A 222 13.47 -23.90 -2.27
C VAL A 222 12.86 -22.74 -1.51
N TYR A 223 11.78 -23.02 -0.80
CA TYR A 223 11.09 -22.09 0.07
C TYR A 223 10.77 -22.74 1.41
N ALA A 224 10.56 -21.91 2.42
CA ALA A 224 10.02 -22.35 3.69
C ALA A 224 8.95 -21.37 4.19
N ALA A 225 7.89 -21.91 4.77
CA ALA A 225 6.87 -21.16 5.48
C ALA A 225 6.96 -21.46 6.98
N TYR A 226 6.85 -20.42 7.79
CA TYR A 226 7.01 -20.46 9.24
C TYR A 226 5.73 -19.94 9.90
N ALA A 227 4.97 -20.82 10.53
CA ALA A 227 3.80 -20.44 11.32
C ALA A 227 4.25 -19.75 12.62
N SER A 228 3.33 -19.10 13.35
CA SER A 228 3.64 -18.51 14.66
C SER A 228 4.05 -19.58 15.70
N PRO A 229 4.74 -19.20 16.78
CA PRO A 229 5.08 -20.12 17.86
C PRO A 229 3.85 -20.89 18.39
N GLY A 230 3.96 -22.21 18.43
CA GLY A 230 2.87 -23.10 18.88
C GLY A 230 1.82 -23.43 17.81
N ARG A 231 1.97 -22.96 16.56
CA ARG A 231 1.17 -23.36 15.39
C ARG A 231 1.94 -24.33 14.51
N THR A 232 1.21 -25.05 13.67
CA THR A 232 1.76 -25.98 12.67
C THR A 232 1.09 -25.75 11.32
N TRP A 233 1.81 -26.06 10.24
CA TRP A 233 1.21 -26.14 8.91
C TRP A 233 0.52 -27.48 8.70
N GLN A 234 -0.50 -27.48 7.86
CA GLN A 234 -1.14 -28.65 7.28
C GLN A 234 -1.23 -28.45 5.77
N TYR A 235 -0.87 -29.46 4.99
CA TYR A 235 -1.11 -29.45 3.55
C TYR A 235 -2.42 -30.16 3.23
N THR A 236 -3.45 -29.38 2.86
CA THR A 236 -4.79 -29.90 2.59
C THR A 236 -5.42 -29.15 1.43
N ASN A 237 -6.17 -29.85 0.58
CA ASN A 237 -6.83 -29.28 -0.60
C ASN A 237 -5.89 -28.45 -1.50
N GLY A 238 -4.63 -28.87 -1.62
CA GLY A 238 -3.64 -28.21 -2.46
C GLY A 238 -2.98 -26.95 -1.87
N VAL A 239 -3.28 -26.59 -0.62
CA VAL A 239 -2.70 -25.41 0.06
C VAL A 239 -2.05 -25.77 1.38
N LEU A 240 -1.09 -24.97 1.82
CA LEU A 240 -0.63 -24.98 3.20
C LEU A 240 -1.50 -24.02 4.01
N ILE A 241 -2.04 -24.50 5.13
CA ILE A 241 -2.88 -23.71 6.03
C ILE A 241 -2.49 -24.01 7.47
N THR A 242 -2.54 -23.02 8.35
CA THR A 242 -2.27 -23.27 9.77
C THR A 242 -3.37 -24.12 10.41
N ASP A 243 -3.02 -24.81 11.49
CA ASP A 243 -3.92 -25.70 12.22
C ASP A 243 -5.14 -24.97 12.81
N LEU A 244 -4.95 -23.76 13.33
CA LEU A 244 -5.97 -23.04 14.08
C LEU A 244 -6.10 -21.58 13.64
N LEU A 245 -7.31 -21.05 13.72
CA LEU A 245 -7.57 -19.62 13.62
C LEU A 245 -7.23 -18.98 14.96
N VAL A 246 -6.29 -18.04 14.96
CA VAL A 246 -5.97 -17.20 16.11
C VAL A 246 -6.00 -15.73 15.70
N PRO A 247 -6.40 -14.81 16.60
CA PRO A 247 -6.35 -13.38 16.30
C PRO A 247 -4.93 -12.92 16.04
N ASN A 248 -4.75 -12.01 15.10
CA ASN A 248 -3.44 -11.40 14.79
C ASN A 248 -2.32 -12.43 14.54
N ASP A 249 -2.62 -13.53 13.86
CA ASP A 249 -1.68 -14.62 13.60
C ASP A 249 -0.52 -14.14 12.71
N THR A 250 0.70 -14.38 13.15
CA THR A 250 1.91 -13.98 12.41
C THR A 250 2.52 -15.18 11.72
N PHE A 251 3.01 -15.00 10.50
CA PHE A 251 3.75 -16.03 9.78
C PHE A 251 4.83 -15.39 8.91
N ALA A 252 5.78 -16.19 8.45
CA ALA A 252 6.80 -15.73 7.51
C ALA A 252 6.95 -16.72 6.36
N VAL A 253 7.31 -16.23 5.19
CA VAL A 253 7.68 -17.07 4.04
C VAL A 253 9.03 -16.61 3.53
N ALA A 254 9.92 -17.56 3.28
CA ALA A 254 11.27 -17.28 2.86
C ALA A 254 11.66 -18.02 1.59
N CYS A 255 12.53 -17.40 0.79
CA CYS A 255 13.26 -18.04 -0.28
C CYS A 255 14.62 -18.51 0.25
N LEU A 256 14.89 -19.81 0.17
CA LEU A 256 16.09 -20.44 0.74
C LEU A 256 17.12 -20.70 -0.37
N PRO A 257 18.43 -20.61 -0.06
CA PRO A 257 19.48 -21.00 -1.01
C PRO A 257 19.44 -22.50 -1.33
N ASP A 258 19.11 -23.35 -0.35
CA ASP A 258 18.99 -24.80 -0.48
C ASP A 258 18.05 -25.39 0.61
N ALA A 259 17.86 -26.71 0.60
CA ALA A 259 16.99 -27.42 1.54
C ALA A 259 17.77 -28.15 2.65
N THR A 260 19.04 -27.81 2.88
CA THR A 260 19.88 -28.46 3.90
C THR A 260 19.35 -28.18 5.31
N ALA A 261 19.63 -29.08 6.26
CA ALA A 261 19.19 -28.91 7.64
C ALA A 261 19.81 -27.66 8.29
N GLU A 262 21.05 -27.34 7.90
CA GLU A 262 21.80 -26.15 8.33
C GLU A 262 21.09 -24.86 7.89
N THR A 263 20.79 -24.73 6.58
CA THR A 263 20.05 -23.57 6.04
C THR A 263 18.69 -23.43 6.70
N ARG A 264 17.95 -24.53 6.84
CA ARG A 264 16.60 -24.51 7.44
C ARG A 264 16.63 -24.08 8.90
N THR A 265 17.61 -24.55 9.68
CA THR A 265 17.80 -24.15 11.07
C THR A 265 18.10 -22.66 11.19
N MET A 266 18.98 -22.14 10.33
CA MET A 266 19.35 -20.72 10.31
C MET A 266 18.14 -19.83 9.98
N PHE A 267 17.37 -20.18 8.94
CA PHE A 267 16.19 -19.41 8.56
C PHE A 267 15.07 -19.53 9.60
N LEU A 268 14.86 -20.71 10.21
CA LEU A 268 13.89 -20.86 11.29
C LEU A 268 14.20 -19.94 12.48
N ALA A 269 15.47 -19.74 12.80
CA ALA A 269 15.87 -18.83 13.88
C ALA A 269 15.61 -17.33 13.55
N ALA A 270 15.63 -16.96 12.27
CA ALA A 270 15.35 -15.62 11.77
C ALA A 270 13.85 -15.34 11.49
N ALA A 271 13.03 -16.40 11.42
CA ALA A 271 11.60 -16.30 11.10
C ALA A 271 10.79 -15.49 12.12
N ASP A 272 11.31 -15.32 13.33
CA ASP A 272 10.67 -14.54 14.39
C ASP A 272 11.11 -13.08 14.45
N ALA A 273 11.99 -12.58 13.57
CA ALA A 273 12.44 -11.19 13.65
C ALA A 273 11.30 -10.18 13.47
N ARG A 274 10.28 -10.48 12.64
CA ARG A 274 9.12 -9.61 12.34
C ARG A 274 9.52 -8.15 12.13
N VAL A 275 10.19 -7.91 11.01
CA VAL A 275 10.56 -6.57 10.56
C VAL A 275 9.29 -5.75 10.30
N ILE A 276 9.24 -4.54 10.86
CA ILE A 276 8.14 -3.57 10.66
C ILE A 276 8.61 -2.29 9.98
N ASP A 277 9.91 -1.98 10.03
CA ASP A 277 10.52 -0.80 9.41
C ASP A 277 12.01 -1.03 9.21
N ALA A 278 12.67 -0.19 8.40
CA ALA A 278 14.09 -0.24 8.14
C ALA A 278 14.67 1.16 7.90
N ARG A 279 15.85 1.45 8.47
CA ARG A 279 16.43 2.80 8.53
C ARG A 279 17.90 2.82 8.18
N ALA A 280 18.28 3.74 7.28
CA ALA A 280 19.64 3.99 6.86
C ALA A 280 20.10 5.29 7.51
N ALA A 281 21.15 5.21 8.31
CA ALA A 281 21.88 6.37 8.79
C ALA A 281 23.22 6.46 8.07
N TRP A 282 23.72 7.66 7.85
CA TRP A 282 25.06 7.86 7.32
C TRP A 282 25.77 9.02 8.01
N SER A 283 27.10 8.95 8.02
CA SER A 283 27.97 10.03 8.48
C SER A 283 29.13 10.22 7.51
N TYR A 284 29.58 11.47 7.35
CA TYR A 284 30.72 11.82 6.53
C TYR A 284 31.85 12.35 7.41
N ASP A 285 33.01 11.71 7.31
CA ASP A 285 34.26 12.15 7.92
C ASP A 285 35.02 13.02 6.89
N ALA A 286 35.13 14.32 7.18
CA ALA A 286 35.81 15.26 6.30
C ALA A 286 37.35 15.16 6.34
N GLU A 287 37.93 14.61 7.42
CA GLU A 287 39.39 14.42 7.53
C GLU A 287 39.85 13.26 6.65
N THR A 288 39.08 12.17 6.63
CA THR A 288 39.41 10.97 5.85
C THR A 288 38.64 10.86 4.53
N ALA A 289 37.72 11.78 4.26
CA ALA A 289 36.74 11.71 3.17
C ALA A 289 35.92 10.40 3.15
N ALA A 290 35.69 9.78 4.31
CA ALA A 290 34.97 8.51 4.41
C ALA A 290 33.47 8.75 4.64
N VAL A 291 32.63 7.88 4.06
CA VAL A 291 31.20 7.79 4.38
C VAL A 291 30.95 6.45 5.05
N LEU A 292 30.43 6.49 6.28
CA LEU A 292 29.95 5.29 6.97
C LEU A 292 28.43 5.27 6.89
N ALA A 293 27.87 4.21 6.31
CA ALA A 293 26.44 3.94 6.29
C ALA A 293 26.10 2.77 7.22
N THR A 294 25.05 2.94 8.02
CA THR A 294 24.51 1.95 8.95
C THR A 294 23.09 1.62 8.54
N PHE A 295 22.78 0.33 8.44
CA PHE A 295 21.49 -0.18 8.02
C PHE A 295 20.88 -0.98 9.17
N GLU A 296 19.69 -0.58 9.61
CA GLU A 296 19.01 -1.20 10.74
C GLU A 296 17.60 -1.64 10.37
N PHE A 297 17.21 -2.84 10.82
CA PHE A 297 15.82 -3.26 10.83
C PHE A 297 15.20 -2.94 12.18
N ILE A 298 14.01 -2.35 12.15
CA ILE A 298 13.17 -2.16 13.33
C ILE A 298 12.18 -3.31 13.37
N LEU A 299 12.10 -3.94 14.54
CA LEU A 299 11.31 -5.15 14.76
C LEU A 299 10.10 -4.85 15.63
N GLU A 300 9.03 -5.64 15.48
CA GLU A 300 7.88 -5.58 16.40
C GLU A 300 8.36 -5.85 17.85
N PRO A 301 7.86 -5.13 18.87
CA PRO A 301 8.24 -5.37 20.25
C PRO A 301 8.04 -6.84 20.70
N GLY A 302 9.03 -7.38 21.42
CA GLY A 302 8.97 -8.74 21.97
C GLY A 302 9.40 -9.85 21.01
N THR A 303 9.94 -9.49 19.86
CA THR A 303 10.47 -10.44 18.87
C THR A 303 11.97 -10.64 19.01
N LYS A 304 12.50 -11.68 18.34
CA LYS A 304 13.93 -12.03 18.41
C LYS A 304 14.62 -11.73 17.08
N ALA A 305 15.64 -10.88 17.13
CA ALA A 305 16.58 -10.71 16.04
C ALA A 305 17.59 -11.87 16.04
N THR A 306 17.45 -12.82 15.12
CA THR A 306 18.55 -13.74 14.77
C THR A 306 18.98 -13.45 13.35
N PRO A 307 20.16 -12.84 13.14
CA PRO A 307 20.70 -12.63 11.80
C PRO A 307 20.93 -13.95 11.08
N ILE A 308 20.69 -13.96 9.77
CA ILE A 308 21.20 -14.99 8.87
C ILE A 308 22.65 -14.59 8.57
N VAL A 309 23.62 -15.44 8.95
CA VAL A 309 25.06 -15.20 8.75
C VAL A 309 25.73 -16.37 8.06
#